data_AF-U6EEJ5-F1
#
_entry.id   AF-U6EEJ5-F1
#
_cell.length_a   1.000
_cell.length_b   1.000
_cell.length_c   1.000
_cell.angle_alpha   90.00
_cell.angle_beta   90.00
_cell.angle_gamma   90.00
#
_symmetry.space_group_name_H-M   'P 1'
#
loop_
_entity.id
_entity.type
_entity.pdbx_description
1 polymer ?
#
loop_
_entity_poly.entity_id
_entity_poly.type
_entity_poly.pdbx_seq_one_letter_code
_entity_poly.pdbx_strand_id
1 'polypeptide(L)'
;MEIDVEQCRENDKVKEIISKSGLPIKYIKLLLRLSDTIYINGINYNVMVHGNQVTIILISSKPDNVAGIFNTYSLTNILYKVREIEKENDDLKTRCEFEGDLFKIILDLNL
;
A
#
# COMPACT_ATOMS: atom_id res chain seq x y z
N MET A 1 -6.67 -14.57 -3.55
CA MET A 1 -5.61 -13.66 -4.06
C MET A 1 -4.27 -14.19 -3.56
N GLU A 2 -3.23 -14.21 -4.37
CA GLU A 2 -1.92 -14.79 -3.99
C GLU A 2 -1.01 -13.71 -3.39
N ILE A 3 -0.49 -13.94 -2.19
CA ILE A 3 0.48 -13.06 -1.52
C ILE A 3 1.86 -13.39 -2.06
N ASP A 4 2.55 -12.41 -2.64
CA ASP A 4 3.94 -12.56 -3.06
C ASP A 4 4.86 -12.31 -1.86
N VAL A 5 5.40 -13.40 -1.32
CA VAL A 5 6.29 -13.42 -0.15
C VAL A 5 7.58 -12.64 -0.40
N GLU A 6 8.03 -12.51 -1.64
CA GLU A 6 9.25 -11.78 -1.95
C GLU A 6 9.06 -10.27 -1.83
N GLN A 7 7.92 -9.73 -2.30
CA GLN A 7 7.55 -8.33 -2.08
C GLN A 7 7.46 -7.98 -0.58
N CYS A 8 6.96 -8.92 0.23
CA CYS A 8 6.88 -8.72 1.69
C CYS A 8 8.26 -8.52 2.33
N ARG A 9 9.29 -9.16 1.76
CA ARG A 9 10.67 -9.14 2.25
C ARG A 9 11.44 -7.93 1.74
N GLU A 10 11.16 -7.49 0.52
CA GLU A 10 11.94 -6.49 -0.20
C GLU A 10 11.09 -5.32 -0.69
N ASN A 11 11.22 -4.18 -0.02
CA ASN A 11 10.55 -2.94 -0.42
C ASN A 11 10.91 -2.51 -1.86
N ASP A 12 12.12 -2.83 -2.31
CA ASP A 12 12.59 -2.48 -3.65
C ASP A 12 11.81 -3.21 -4.75
N LYS A 13 11.36 -4.45 -4.49
CA LYS A 13 10.47 -5.19 -5.42
C LYS A 13 9.11 -4.52 -5.56
N VAL A 14 8.53 -4.05 -4.45
CA VAL A 14 7.28 -3.26 -4.48
C VAL A 14 7.47 -1.98 -5.31
N LYS A 15 8.57 -1.26 -5.08
CA LYS A 15 8.89 -0.04 -5.84
C LYS A 15 9.10 -0.30 -7.33
N GLU A 16 9.71 -1.43 -7.68
CA GLU A 16 9.89 -1.85 -9.07
C GLU A 16 8.54 -2.07 -9.76
N ILE A 17 7.61 -2.78 -9.10
CA ILE A 17 6.24 -3.00 -9.59
C ILE A 17 5.52 -1.66 -9.81
N ILE A 18 5.57 -0.76 -8.83
CA ILE A 18 4.96 0.57 -8.94
C ILE A 18 5.56 1.34 -10.12
N SER A 19 6.88 1.31 -10.29
CA SER A 19 7.59 2.05 -11.33
C SER A 19 7.33 1.52 -12.74
N LYS A 20 7.06 0.21 -12.87
CA LYS A 20 6.75 -0.46 -14.15
C LYS A 20 5.25 -0.60 -14.45
N SER A 21 4.39 -0.03 -13.60
CA SER A 21 2.93 -0.22 -13.66
C SER A 21 2.21 0.42 -14.86
N GLY A 22 2.90 1.28 -15.63
CA GLY A 22 2.29 2.03 -16.74
C GLY A 22 1.35 3.16 -16.32
N LEU A 23 1.20 3.40 -15.01
CA LEU A 23 0.43 4.53 -14.49
C LEU A 23 1.09 5.88 -14.84
N PRO A 24 0.31 6.98 -14.91
CA PRO A 24 0.90 8.31 -15.02
C PRO A 24 1.91 8.61 -13.92
N ILE A 25 2.96 9.37 -14.27
CA ILE A 25 4.09 9.68 -13.38
C ILE A 25 3.64 10.29 -12.04
N LYS A 26 2.55 11.07 -12.02
CA LYS A 26 1.94 11.60 -10.80
C LYS A 26 1.62 10.48 -9.80
N TYR A 27 0.90 9.46 -10.24
CA TYR A 27 0.46 8.34 -9.40
C TYR A 27 1.62 7.44 -8.99
N ILE A 28 2.57 7.19 -9.89
CA ILE A 28 3.81 6.48 -9.55
C ILE A 28 4.51 7.17 -8.37
N LYS A 29 4.69 8.50 -8.43
CA LYS A 29 5.34 9.26 -7.34
C LYS A 29 4.56 9.18 -6.02
N LEU A 30 3.22 9.22 -6.07
CA LEU A 30 2.38 9.10 -4.88
C LEU A 30 2.52 7.70 -4.24
N LEU A 31 2.45 6.65 -5.05
CA LEU A 31 2.56 5.27 -4.61
C LEU A 31 3.95 4.96 -4.03
N LEU A 32 5.02 5.48 -4.65
CA LEU A 32 6.38 5.33 -4.10
C LEU A 32 6.52 5.99 -2.72
N ARG A 33 5.93 7.18 -2.52
CA ARG A 33 5.91 7.85 -1.21
C ARG A 33 5.10 7.08 -0.16
N LEU A 34 3.98 6.48 -0.57
CA LEU A 34 3.17 5.65 0.30
C LEU A 34 3.92 4.35 0.67
N SER A 35 4.56 3.71 -0.30
CA SER A 35 5.46 2.56 -0.13
C SER A 35 6.56 2.85 0.89
N ASP A 36 7.26 3.98 0.78
CA ASP A 36 8.25 4.42 1.78
C ASP A 36 7.65 4.59 3.17
N THR A 37 6.45 5.18 3.24
CA THR A 37 5.74 5.38 4.52
C THR A 37 5.41 4.04 5.18
N ILE A 38 4.91 3.06 4.42
CA ILE A 38 4.59 1.73 4.93
C ILE A 38 5.86 1.02 5.43
N TYR A 39 6.93 1.08 4.64
CA TYR A 39 8.20 0.44 4.98
C TYR A 39 8.85 1.03 6.24
N ILE A 40 8.91 2.36 6.37
CA ILE A 40 9.49 3.03 7.57
C ILE A 40 8.67 2.72 8.82
N ASN A 41 7.36 2.53 8.69
CA ASN A 41 6.49 2.11 9.80
C ASN A 41 6.56 0.60 10.08
N GLY A 42 7.46 -0.13 9.41
CA GLY A 42 7.76 -1.53 9.70
C GLY A 42 6.60 -2.47 9.38
N ILE A 43 5.80 -2.22 8.35
CA ILE A 43 4.72 -3.13 7.93
C ILE A 43 5.15 -3.94 6.71
N ASN A 44 4.92 -5.25 6.74
CA ASN A 44 5.02 -6.13 5.56
C ASN A 44 3.79 -5.93 4.68
N TYR A 45 4.00 -5.78 3.37
CA TYR A 45 2.91 -5.51 2.46
C TYR A 45 3.18 -5.97 1.02
N ASN A 46 2.12 -6.13 0.25
CA ASN A 46 2.13 -6.33 -1.19
C ASN A 46 1.46 -5.18 -1.91
N VAL A 47 1.81 -5.01 -3.18
CA VAL A 47 1.10 -4.10 -4.08
C VAL A 47 0.68 -4.84 -5.35
N MET A 48 -0.52 -4.55 -5.83
CA MET A 48 -1.01 -4.98 -7.13
C MET A 48 -1.59 -3.78 -7.86
N VAL A 49 -1.30 -3.69 -9.16
CA VAL A 49 -1.83 -2.65 -10.02
C VAL A 49 -2.62 -3.30 -11.15
N HIS A 50 -3.92 -2.98 -11.24
CA HIS A 50 -4.83 -3.51 -12.24
C HIS A 50 -5.58 -2.37 -12.92
N GLY A 51 -5.11 -1.97 -14.09
CA GLY A 51 -5.63 -0.80 -14.80
C GLY A 51 -5.53 0.45 -13.92
N ASN A 52 -6.69 1.00 -13.56
CA ASN A 52 -6.79 2.24 -12.78
C ASN A 52 -6.92 2.00 -11.27
N GLN A 53 -6.87 0.74 -10.81
CA GLN A 53 -6.98 0.40 -9.40
C GLN A 53 -5.65 -0.11 -8.87
N VAL A 54 -5.25 0.40 -7.71
CA VAL A 54 -4.10 -0.09 -6.96
C VAL A 54 -4.59 -0.69 -5.65
N THR A 55 -4.19 -1.93 -5.38
CA THR A 55 -4.47 -2.61 -4.12
C THR A 55 -3.17 -2.78 -3.35
N ILE A 56 -3.12 -2.25 -2.14
CA ILE A 56 -2.05 -2.46 -1.17
C ILE A 56 -2.58 -3.39 -0.10
N ILE A 57 -1.91 -4.50 0.14
CA ILE A 57 -2.30 -5.48 1.16
C ILE A 57 -1.32 -5.35 2.31
N LEU A 58 -1.78 -4.91 3.47
CA LEU A 58 -1.00 -4.92 4.69
C LEU A 58 -1.13 -6.29 5.35
N ILE A 59 0.01 -6.88 5.74
CA ILE A 59 0.05 -8.26 6.25
C ILE A 59 0.26 -8.27 7.76
N SER A 60 1.34 -7.66 8.24
CA SER A 60 1.67 -7.61 9.65
C SER A 60 2.69 -6.52 9.95
N SER A 61 2.76 -6.08 11.21
CA SER A 61 3.92 -5.33 11.69
C SER A 61 5.13 -6.23 11.91
N LYS A 62 6.32 -5.69 11.65
CA LYS A 62 7.61 -6.19 12.11
C LYS A 62 7.84 -5.72 13.56
N PRO A 63 8.55 -6.49 14.41
CA PRO A 63 9.10 -7.82 14.16
C PRO A 63 8.11 -8.96 14.41
N ASP A 64 6.91 -8.66 14.90
CA ASP A 64 5.95 -9.66 15.38
C ASP A 64 5.60 -10.69 14.30
N ASN A 65 5.56 -10.29 13.02
CA ASN A 65 5.34 -11.16 11.85
C ASN A 65 4.08 -12.06 11.96
N VAL A 66 3.17 -11.74 12.88
CA VAL A 66 1.88 -12.41 13.00
C VAL A 66 0.92 -11.73 12.04
N ALA A 67 0.46 -12.47 11.04
CA ALA A 67 -0.50 -11.98 10.06
C ALA A 67 -1.75 -11.39 10.74
N GLY A 68 -2.22 -10.25 10.23
CA GLY A 68 -3.38 -9.54 10.78
C GLY A 68 -3.10 -8.73 12.05
N ILE A 69 -1.89 -8.81 12.63
CA ILE A 69 -1.52 -8.02 13.81
C ILE A 69 -0.67 -6.82 13.40
N PHE A 70 -1.14 -5.64 13.79
CA PHE A 70 -0.48 -4.37 13.50
C PHE A 70 -0.27 -3.55 14.77
N ASN A 71 0.92 -2.93 14.88
CA ASN A 71 1.13 -1.87 15.85
C ASN A 71 0.23 -0.69 15.52
N THR A 72 -0.55 -0.24 16.50
CA THR A 72 -1.52 0.87 16.34
C THR A 72 -0.85 2.14 15.82
N TYR A 73 0.36 2.44 16.28
CA TYR A 73 1.18 3.55 15.82
C TYR A 73 1.49 3.45 14.31
N SER A 74 2.04 2.31 13.88
CA SER A 74 2.40 2.06 12.47
C SER A 74 1.20 2.15 11.54
N LEU A 75 0.09 1.50 11.91
CA LEU A 75 -1.13 1.51 11.10
C LEU A 75 -1.73 2.92 11.01
N THR A 76 -1.78 3.65 12.12
CA THR A 76 -2.30 5.03 12.16
C THR A 76 -1.50 5.95 11.24
N ASN A 77 -0.17 5.86 11.25
CA ASN A 77 0.68 6.68 10.38
C ASN A 77 0.41 6.42 8.90
N ILE A 78 0.21 5.16 8.52
CA ILE A 78 -0.12 4.78 7.14
C ILE A 78 -1.49 5.32 6.74
N LEU A 79 -2.52 5.09 7.57
CA LEU A 79 -3.87 5.58 7.29
C LEU A 79 -3.94 7.10 7.24
N TYR A 80 -3.18 7.79 8.09
CA TYR A 80 -3.03 9.24 8.02
C TYR A 80 -2.43 9.67 6.68
N LYS A 81 -1.38 8.98 6.21
CA LYS A 81 -0.78 9.29 4.91
C LYS A 81 -1.73 9.06 3.75
N VAL A 82 -2.50 7.97 3.78
CA VAL A 82 -3.54 7.68 2.77
C VAL A 82 -4.58 8.80 2.73
N ARG A 83 -5.07 9.23 3.91
CA ARG A 83 -6.01 10.36 4.03
C ARG A 83 -5.47 11.66 3.43
N GLU A 84 -4.20 11.98 3.70
CA GLU A 84 -3.59 13.19 3.14
C GLU A 84 -3.42 13.09 1.61
N ILE A 85 -3.07 11.91 1.07
CA ILE A 85 -3.01 11.68 -0.38
C ILE A 85 -4.39 11.90 -1.02
N GLU A 86 -5.45 11.34 -0.45
CA GLU A 86 -6.82 11.54 -0.95
C GLU A 86 -7.24 13.01 -0.89
N LYS A 87 -6.99 13.69 0.23
CA LYS A 87 -7.32 15.11 0.41
C LYS A 87 -6.60 16.04 -0.57
N GLU A 88 -5.36 15.70 -0.95
CA GLU A 88 -4.53 16.52 -1.85
C GLU A 88 -4.79 16.21 -3.35
N ASN A 89 -5.58 15.18 -3.67
CA ASN A 89 -5.75 14.69 -5.05
C ASN A 89 -7.21 14.33 -5.34
N ASP A 90 -7.96 15.27 -5.90
CA ASP A 90 -9.39 15.11 -6.24
C ASP A 90 -9.68 13.99 -7.28
N ASP A 91 -8.65 13.59 -8.03
CA ASP A 91 -8.67 12.50 -9.02
C ASP A 91 -8.37 11.11 -8.43
N LEU A 92 -8.28 11.00 -7.10
CA LEU A 92 -7.97 9.76 -6.40
C LEU A 92 -8.99 9.53 -5.29
N LYS A 93 -9.53 8.31 -5.22
CA LYS A 93 -10.38 7.87 -4.11
C LYS A 93 -9.76 6.69 -3.40
N THR A 94 -9.95 6.61 -2.09
CA THR A 94 -9.43 5.53 -1.28
C THR A 94 -10.51 4.84 -0.47
N ARG A 95 -10.32 3.56 -0.20
CA ARG A 95 -11.10 2.82 0.79
C ARG A 95 -10.25 1.73 1.42
N CYS A 96 -10.67 1.28 2.60
CA CYS A 96 -10.08 0.12 3.24
C CYS A 96 -11.09 -1.03 3.24
N GLU A 97 -10.60 -2.23 2.97
CA GLU A 97 -11.41 -3.46 2.97
C GLU A 97 -10.71 -4.55 3.79
N PHE A 98 -11.49 -5.42 4.39
CA PHE A 98 -11.00 -6.66 4.98
C PHE A 98 -11.46 -7.84 4.12
N GLU A 99 -10.53 -8.71 3.77
CA GLU A 99 -10.84 -10.01 3.17
C GLU A 99 -10.13 -11.09 3.99
N GLY A 100 -10.91 -11.83 4.80
CA GLY A 100 -10.33 -12.70 5.84
C GLY A 100 -9.50 -11.88 6.82
N ASP A 101 -8.24 -12.27 7.01
CA ASP A 101 -7.30 -11.61 7.93
C ASP A 101 -6.45 -10.51 7.25
N LEU A 102 -6.75 -10.19 5.99
CA LEU A 102 -5.97 -9.23 5.20
C LEU A 102 -6.60 -7.84 5.23
N PHE A 103 -5.82 -6.86 5.67
CA PHE A 103 -6.18 -5.46 5.59
C PHE A 103 -5.75 -4.89 4.24
N LYS A 104 -6.70 -4.42 3.44
CA LYS A 104 -6.44 -3.83 2.12
C LYS A 104 -6.67 -2.34 2.14
N ILE A 105 -5.78 -1.61 1.48
CA ILE A 105 -5.97 -0.22 1.08
C ILE A 105 -6.15 -0.23 -0.44
N ILE A 106 -7.29 0.26 -0.91
CA ILE A 106 -7.60 0.33 -2.34
C ILE A 106 -7.59 1.79 -2.75
N LEU A 107 -6.88 2.09 -3.84
CA LEU A 107 -6.82 3.39 -4.46
C LEU A 107 -7.40 3.26 -5.87
N ASP A 108 -8.49 3.98 -6.14
CA ASP A 108 -9.05 4.11 -7.48
C ASP A 108 -8.59 5.44 -8.09
N LEU A 109 -7.96 5.35 -9.26
CA LEU A 109 -7.38 6.47 -9.98
C LEU A 109 -8.32 6.89 -11.11
N ASN A 110 -8.70 8.17 -11.15
CA ASN A 110 -9.42 8.73 -12.29
C ASN A 110 -8.39 9.19 -13.33
N LEU A 111 -8.05 8.30 -14.26
CA LEU A 111 -7.12 8.54 -15.36
C LEU A 111 -7.78 9.27 -16.54
#